data_AF-A0A2E2Z5U9-F1
#
_entry.id   AF-A0A2E2Z5U9-F1
#
_cell.length_a   1.000
_cell.length_b   1.000
_cell.length_c   1.000
_cell.angle_alpha   90.00
_cell.angle_beta   90.00
_cell.angle_gamma   90.00
#
_symmetry.space_group_name_H-M   'P 1'
#
loop_
_entity.id
_entity.type
_entity.pdbx_description
1 polymer ?
#
loop_
_entity_poly.entity_id
_entity_poly.type
_entity_poly.pdbx_seq_one_letter_code
_entity_poly.pdbx_strand_id
1 'polypeptide(L)'
;MIEIKGYINPTVIKTNSGNYAVSGSNWKSVPEGTELKDIKWIDIRPNIKKSKPMSWKVKDYTVTFNKNFYSCDCLGYTYRRSCKHITEVSESFRTKLIGRAGARVV
;
A
#
# COMPACT_ATOMS: atom_id res chain seq x y z
N MET A 1 -8.48 13.02 30.19
CA MET A 1 -8.50 11.96 29.15
C MET A 1 -7.07 11.60 28.83
N ILE A 2 -6.70 10.33 28.96
CA ILE A 2 -5.30 9.90 28.83
C ILE A 2 -5.03 9.61 27.36
N GLU A 3 -4.18 10.40 26.72
CA GLU A 3 -3.80 10.17 25.33
C GLU A 3 -2.52 9.34 25.25
N ILE A 4 -2.52 8.34 24.36
CA ILE A 4 -1.33 7.56 24.00
C ILE A 4 -1.19 7.50 22.49
N LYS A 5 0.02 7.80 22.00
CA LYS A 5 0.36 7.79 20.58
C LYS A 5 1.17 6.56 20.28
N GLY A 6 0.81 5.83 19.22
CA GLY A 6 1.62 4.72 18.74
C GLY A 6 1.00 3.97 17.58
N TYR A 7 1.81 3.17 16.93
CA TYR A 7 1.44 2.36 15.76
C TYR A 7 0.59 1.13 16.12
N ILE A 8 0.70 0.68 17.38
CA ILE A 8 0.09 -0.55 17.89
C ILE A 8 -1.07 -0.16 18.80
N ASN A 9 -2.15 -0.95 18.75
CA ASN A 9 -3.27 -0.78 19.70
C ASN A 9 -2.73 -0.77 21.13
N PRO A 10 -3.13 0.19 21.98
CA PRO A 10 -2.61 0.28 23.32
C PRO A 10 -3.16 -0.85 24.20
N THR A 11 -2.50 -1.09 25.32
CA THR A 11 -2.95 -2.01 26.37
C THR A 11 -2.61 -1.40 27.72
N VAL A 12 -3.47 -1.62 28.71
CA VAL A 12 -3.21 -1.26 30.11
C VAL A 12 -2.63 -2.47 30.83
N ILE A 13 -1.45 -2.31 31.40
CA ILE A 13 -0.77 -3.36 32.15
C ILE A 13 -0.52 -2.91 33.59
N LYS A 14 -0.69 -3.85 34.53
CA LYS A 14 -0.39 -3.66 35.94
C LYS A 14 0.95 -4.34 36.24
N THR A 15 1.92 -3.56 36.71
CA THR A 15 3.24 -4.03 37.11
C THR A 15 3.48 -3.71 38.59
N ASN A 16 4.45 -4.36 39.24
CA ASN A 16 4.84 -4.07 40.63
C ASN A 16 5.23 -2.59 40.86
N SER A 17 5.61 -1.87 39.81
CA SER A 17 5.99 -0.45 39.84
C SER A 17 4.84 0.52 39.55
N GLY A 18 3.64 0.03 39.24
CA GLY A 18 2.46 0.84 38.91
C GLY A 18 1.70 0.35 37.68
N ASN A 19 0.67 1.12 37.32
CA ASN A 19 -0.19 0.85 36.16
C ASN A 19 0.26 1.70 34.95
N TYR A 20 0.36 1.07 33.78
CA TYR A 20 0.88 1.72 32.57
C TYR A 20 -0.02 1.46 31.38
N ALA A 21 -0.28 2.51 30.60
CA ALA A 21 -0.78 2.39 29.24
C ALA A 21 0.41 2.28 28.28
N VAL A 22 0.44 1.20 27.50
CA VAL A 22 1.56 0.86 26.61
C VAL A 22 1.06 0.76 25.18
N SER A 23 1.74 1.44 24.26
CA SER A 23 1.55 1.33 22.81
C SER A 23 2.93 1.20 22.15
N GLY A 24 3.36 -0.05 21.93
CA GLY A 24 4.73 -0.36 21.48
C GLY A 24 5.78 0.07 22.50
N SER A 25 6.68 0.97 22.10
CA SER A 25 7.72 1.54 22.97
C SER A 25 7.25 2.76 23.79
N ASN A 26 6.01 3.22 23.61
CA ASN A 26 5.49 4.37 24.34
C ASN A 26 4.75 3.90 25.61
N TRP A 27 5.31 4.22 26.77
CA TRP A 27 4.79 3.83 28.09
C TRP A 27 4.37 5.08 28.83
N LYS A 28 3.12 5.11 29.29
CA LYS A 28 2.56 6.24 30.04
C LYS A 28 1.98 5.73 31.35
N SER A 29 2.41 6.30 32.47
CA SER A 29 1.83 5.99 33.77
C SER A 29 0.37 6.44 33.81
N VAL A 30 -0.49 5.56 34.30
CA VAL A 30 -1.92 5.81 34.41
C VAL A 30 -2.40 5.47 35.82
N PRO A 31 -3.41 6.18 36.36
CA PRO A 31 -3.93 5.87 37.68
C PRO A 31 -4.53 4.47 37.75
N GLU A 32 -4.59 3.94 38.97
CA GLU A 32 -5.15 2.62 39.26
C GLU A 32 -6.65 2.61 38.96
N GLY A 33 -7.12 1.56 38.28
CA GLY A 33 -8.51 1.44 37.84
C GLY A 33 -8.82 2.04 36.46
N THR A 34 -7.82 2.56 35.75
CA THR A 34 -8.01 2.99 34.36
C THR A 34 -8.30 1.81 33.43
N GLU A 35 -9.40 1.91 32.68
CA GLU A 35 -9.75 0.94 31.66
C GLU A 35 -9.25 1.40 30.29
N LEU A 36 -9.21 0.47 29.32
CA LEU A 36 -8.85 0.78 27.94
C LEU A 36 -9.77 1.84 27.30
N LYS A 37 -11.02 1.95 27.78
CA LYS A 37 -12.03 2.91 27.30
C LYS A 37 -11.69 4.36 27.64
N ASP A 38 -10.95 4.58 28.72
CA ASP A 38 -10.57 5.92 29.19
C ASP A 38 -9.36 6.49 28.42
N ILE A 39 -8.76 5.64 27.59
CA ILE A 39 -7.54 5.93 26.83
C ILE A 39 -7.90 6.29 25.40
N LYS A 40 -7.53 7.50 25.02
CA LYS A 40 -7.62 7.94 23.64
C LYS A 40 -6.35 7.49 22.90
N TRP A 41 -6.49 6.45 22.10
CA TRP A 41 -5.43 6.03 21.19
C TRP A 41 -5.38 6.94 19.97
N ILE A 42 -4.19 7.45 19.67
CA ILE A 42 -3.93 8.21 18.46
C ILE A 42 -2.98 7.39 17.60
N ASP A 43 -3.51 6.87 16.49
CA ASP A 43 -2.73 6.17 15.48
C ASP A 43 -1.82 7.17 14.74
N ILE A 44 -0.51 6.93 14.81
CA ILE A 44 0.52 7.74 14.16
C ILE A 44 1.02 7.10 12.85
N ARG A 45 0.35 6.04 12.35
CA ARG A 45 0.69 5.44 11.06
C ARG A 45 0.72 6.52 9.97
N PRO A 46 1.82 6.63 9.20
CA PRO A 46 1.86 7.58 8.10
C PRO A 46 0.73 7.23 7.14
N ASN A 47 -0.04 8.26 6.74
CA ASN A 47 -1.06 8.09 5.72
C ASN A 47 -0.35 7.94 4.36
N ILE A 48 0.02 6.70 4.04
CA ILE A 48 0.65 6.38 2.75
C ILE A 48 -0.44 6.48 1.70
N LYS A 49 -0.41 7.55 0.89
CA LYS A 49 -1.24 7.67 -0.31
C LYS A 49 -0.90 6.50 -1.24
N LYS A 50 -1.74 5.47 -1.25
CA LYS A 50 -1.61 4.36 -2.20
C LYS A 50 -1.74 4.94 -3.61
N SER A 51 -0.67 4.90 -4.39
CA SER A 51 -0.73 5.29 -5.80
C SER A 51 -1.69 4.34 -6.51
N LYS A 52 -2.71 4.89 -7.18
CA LYS A 52 -3.60 4.07 -7.99
C LYS A 52 -2.77 3.39 -9.09
N PRO A 53 -2.89 2.07 -9.27
CA PRO A 53 -2.24 1.40 -10.38
C PRO A 53 -2.80 1.94 -11.69
N MET A 54 -1.93 2.10 -12.69
CA MET A 54 -2.40 2.52 -14.01
C MET A 54 -3.00 1.29 -14.70
N SER A 55 -4.28 1.35 -15.04
CA SER A 55 -5.00 0.22 -15.64
C SER A 55 -5.55 0.59 -17.01
N TRP A 56 -5.31 -0.25 -18.01
CA TRP A 56 -5.88 -0.12 -19.34
C TRP A 56 -6.74 -1.34 -19.62
N LYS A 57 -8.03 -1.10 -19.85
CA LYS A 57 -8.96 -2.11 -20.34
C LYS A 57 -8.98 -2.06 -21.85
N VAL A 58 -8.54 -3.12 -22.50
CA VAL A 58 -8.54 -3.27 -23.95
C VAL A 58 -9.45 -4.45 -24.28
N LYS A 59 -10.65 -4.14 -24.76
CA LYS A 59 -11.69 -5.12 -25.11
C LYS A 59 -11.92 -6.14 -23.97
N ASP A 60 -11.37 -7.34 -24.13
CA ASP A 60 -11.59 -8.49 -23.25
C ASP A 60 -10.47 -8.73 -22.23
N TYR A 61 -9.45 -7.87 -22.21
CA TYR A 61 -8.35 -7.97 -21.25
C TYR A 61 -8.00 -6.63 -20.60
N THR A 62 -7.46 -6.72 -19.40
CA THR A 62 -7.04 -5.61 -18.55
C THR A 62 -5.55 -5.75 -18.29
N VAL A 63 -4.78 -4.75 -18.72
CA VAL A 63 -3.37 -4.62 -18.36
C VAL A 63 -3.26 -3.61 -17.24
N THR A 64 -2.63 -3.99 -16.13
CA THR A 64 -2.33 -3.08 -15.02
C THR A 64 -0.83 -2.91 -14.86
N PHE A 65 -0.40 -1.69 -14.56
CA PHE A 65 0.99 -1.34 -14.31
C PHE A 65 1.15 -0.77 -12.91
N ASN A 66 1.97 -1.46 -12.13
CA ASN A 66 2.29 -1.17 -10.74
C ASN A 66 3.73 -0.69 -10.64
N LYS A 67 4.03 0.53 -11.12
CA LYS A 67 5.34 1.23 -11.11
C LYS A 67 6.51 0.50 -11.80
N ASN A 68 6.71 -0.78 -11.54
CA ASN A 68 7.82 -1.61 -12.00
C ASN A 68 7.35 -2.86 -12.76
N PHE A 69 6.11 -3.30 -12.59
CA PHE A 69 5.62 -4.53 -13.22
C PHE A 69 4.30 -4.33 -13.94
N TYR A 70 4.19 -4.97 -15.10
CA TYR A 70 2.95 -5.13 -15.84
C TYR A 70 2.29 -6.44 -15.43
N SER A 71 0.97 -6.44 -15.34
CA SER A 71 0.17 -7.66 -15.21
C SER A 71 -1.01 -7.61 -16.17
N CYS A 72 -1.43 -8.76 -16.67
CA CYS A 72 -2.55 -8.88 -17.59
C CYS A 72 -3.45 -10.04 -17.13
N ASP A 73 -4.76 -9.90 -17.28
CA ASP A 73 -5.77 -10.93 -16.95
C ASP A 73 -5.94 -12.01 -18.03
N CYS A 74 -5.23 -11.92 -19.16
CA CYS A 74 -5.32 -12.92 -20.23
C CYS A 74 -4.72 -14.28 -19.85
N LEU A 75 -5.23 -15.37 -20.45
CA LEU A 75 -4.74 -16.73 -20.24
C LEU A 75 -3.23 -16.87 -20.49
N GLY A 76 -2.69 -16.17 -21.49
CA GLY A 76 -1.26 -16.17 -21.79
C GLY A 76 -0.40 -15.70 -20.60
N TYR A 77 -0.84 -14.65 -19.92
CA TYR A 77 -0.14 -14.15 -18.73
C TYR A 77 -0.34 -15.07 -17.52
N THR A 78 -1.53 -15.64 -17.35
CA THR A 78 -1.82 -16.59 -16.28
C THR A 78 -0.86 -17.78 -16.31
N TYR A 79 -0.63 -18.37 -17.49
CA TYR A 79 0.20 -19.58 -17.62
C TYR A 79 1.69 -19.32 -17.84
N ARG A 80 2.07 -18.29 -18.62
CA ARG A 80 3.46 -18.04 -19.04
C ARG A 80 4.10 -16.82 -18.41
N ARG A 81 3.35 -16.03 -17.64
CA ARG A 81 3.77 -14.72 -17.07
C ARG A 81 4.28 -13.72 -18.11
N SER A 82 4.03 -13.98 -19.39
CA SER A 82 4.37 -13.16 -20.54
C SER A 82 3.21 -13.24 -21.54
N CYS A 83 2.79 -12.10 -22.07
CA CYS A 83 1.74 -12.05 -23.08
C CYS A 83 1.98 -10.92 -24.07
N LYS A 84 1.48 -11.09 -25.30
CA LYS A 84 1.58 -10.09 -26.36
C LYS A 84 0.93 -8.77 -25.94
N HIS A 85 -0.16 -8.83 -25.17
CA HIS A 85 -0.88 -7.65 -24.68
C HIS A 85 0.00 -6.70 -23.84
N ILE A 86 0.86 -7.23 -22.97
CA ILE A 86 1.80 -6.40 -22.20
C ILE A 86 2.82 -5.77 -23.14
N THR A 87 3.34 -6.53 -24.10
CA THR A 87 4.30 -6.04 -25.10
C THR A 87 3.71 -4.90 -25.91
N GLU A 88 2.52 -5.09 -26.50
CA GLU A 88 1.79 -4.08 -27.27
C GLU A 88 1.53 -2.80 -26.45
N VAL A 89 1.07 -2.95 -25.21
CA VAL A 89 0.83 -1.82 -24.31
C VAL A 89 2.15 -1.11 -23.99
N SER A 90 3.23 -1.85 -23.68
CA SER A 90 4.55 -1.27 -23.40
C SER A 90 5.17 -0.55 -24.61
N GLU A 91 4.99 -1.08 -25.82
CA GLU A 91 5.45 -0.49 -27.07
C GLU A 91 4.66 0.76 -27.42
N SER A 92 3.36 0.80 -27.12
CA SER A 92 2.54 2.01 -27.28
C SER A 92 3.05 3.18 -26.43
N PHE A 93 3.67 2.90 -25.27
CA PHE A 93 4.33 3.93 -24.46
C PHE A 93 5.67 4.35 -25.03
N ARG A 94 6.47 3.39 -25.50
CA ARG A 94 7.76 3.69 -26.16
C ARG A 94 7.57 4.57 -27.39
N THR A 95 6.61 4.23 -28.24
CA THR A 95 6.30 4.98 -29.47
C THR A 95 5.69 6.36 -29.19
N LYS A 96 4.96 6.54 -28.08
CA LYS A 96 4.48 7.87 -27.65
C LYS A 96 5.57 8.78 -27.09
N LEU A 97 6.57 8.22 -26.41
CA LEU A 97 7.72 8.97 -25.88
C LEU A 97 8.70 9.38 -26.98
N ILE A 98 8.81 8.55 -28.03
CA ILE A 98 9.58 8.85 -29.25
C ILE A 98 8.63 9.55 -30.23
N GLY A 99 8.31 10.81 -29.96
CA GLY A 99 7.50 11.62 -30.88
C GLY A 99 8.11 11.60 -32.28
N ARG A 100 7.33 11.17 -33.28
CA ARG A 100 7.48 11.45 -34.72
C ARG A 100 8.93 11.65 -35.22
N ALA A 101 9.74 10.60 -35.19
CA ALA A 101 10.88 10.46 -36.09
C ALA A 101 11.18 8.98 -36.32
N GLY A 102 10.91 8.51 -37.54
CA GLY A 102 11.38 7.21 -38.02
C GLY A 102 10.31 6.13 -38.13
N ALA A 103 9.51 6.20 -39.20
CA ALA A 103 9.19 4.96 -39.89
C ALA A 103 10.52 4.26 -40.25
N ARG A 104 10.73 3.03 -39.78
CA ARG A 104 11.83 2.19 -40.26
C ARG A 104 11.25 0.84 -40.68
N VAL A 105 10.98 0.79 -41.98
CA VAL A 105 11.05 -0.35 -42.90
C VAL A 105 11.65 -1.61 -42.30
N VAL A 106 10.89 -2.71 -42.34
CA VAL A 106 11.27 -3.96 -43.01
C VAL A 106 10.06 -4.49 -43.75
#